data_AF-A0A4P8QAT7-F1
#
_entry.id   AF-A0A4P8QAT7-F1
#
_cell.length_a   1.000
_cell.length_b   1.000
_cell.length_c   1.000
_cell.angle_alpha   90.00
_cell.angle_beta   90.00
_cell.angle_gamma   90.00
#
_symmetry.space_group_name_H-M   'P 1'
#
loop_
_entity.id
_entity.type
_entity.pdbx_description
1 polymer ?
#
loop_
_entity_poly.entity_id
_entity_poly.type
_entity_poly.pdbx_seq_one_letter_code
_entity_poly.pdbx_strand_id
1 'polypeptide(L)'
;MTEPYRIREAAIWAQARTDYLSGLSAEAVCRRHDLGLSAFRRRARKYGWRRSDQVEPPPGELDLNLYSDLDMDDLARTARLRFAEAAEGGRASDARRWRALADELTREARAFDRDFFRGMSREEVTALMENMRREIEDEDEALLGPPPED
;
A
#
# COMPACT_ATOMS: atom_id res chain seq x y z
N MET A 1 29.91 -0.16 -27.20
CA MET A 1 30.50 1.20 -27.19
C MET A 1 30.02 1.90 -25.93
N THR A 2 30.84 1.96 -24.89
CA THR A 2 30.52 2.61 -23.62
C THR A 2 30.51 4.12 -23.81
N GLU A 3 29.35 4.75 -23.64
CA GLU A 3 29.23 6.21 -23.71
C GLU A 3 30.25 6.90 -22.78
N PRO A 4 30.94 7.94 -23.27
CA PRO A 4 31.92 8.66 -22.47
C PRO A 4 31.21 9.29 -21.27
N TYR A 5 31.74 9.03 -20.07
CA TYR A 5 31.26 9.52 -18.77
C TYR A 5 30.95 11.03 -18.83
N ARG A 6 29.68 11.38 -19.06
CA ARG A 6 29.25 12.77 -19.24
C ARG A 6 29.19 13.42 -17.86
N ILE A 7 30.22 14.20 -17.52
CA ILE A 7 30.19 15.06 -16.33
C ILE A 7 29.02 16.04 -16.53
N ARG A 8 27.94 15.85 -15.76
CA ARG A 8 26.76 16.73 -15.82
C ARG A 8 27.13 18.15 -15.42
N GLU A 9 26.45 19.11 -16.05
CA GLU A 9 26.60 20.54 -15.82
C GLU A 9 26.41 20.91 -14.35
N ALA A 10 27.08 21.99 -13.91
CA ALA A 10 27.01 22.45 -12.53
C ALA A 10 25.58 22.81 -12.09
N ALA A 11 24.76 23.29 -13.04
CA ALA A 11 23.34 23.60 -12.80
C ALA A 11 22.53 22.37 -12.38
N ILE A 12 22.76 21.20 -13.01
CA ILE A 12 22.08 19.94 -12.67
C ILE A 12 22.45 19.51 -11.24
N TRP A 13 23.70 19.69 -10.85
CA TRP A 13 24.15 19.40 -9.48
C TRP A 13 23.57 20.37 -8.43
N ALA A 14 23.35 21.63 -8.78
CA ALA A 14 22.68 22.59 -7.91
C ALA A 14 21.19 22.25 -7.72
N GLN A 15 20.51 21.83 -8.78
CA GLN A 15 19.12 21.37 -8.69
C GLN A 15 19.01 20.07 -7.90
N ALA A 16 19.89 19.10 -8.15
CA ALA A 16 19.94 17.85 -7.39
C ALA A 16 20.20 18.07 -5.88
N ARG A 17 21.03 19.06 -5.53
CA ARG A 17 21.22 19.47 -4.12
C ARG A 17 19.93 20.03 -3.53
N THR A 18 19.26 20.92 -4.26
CA THR A 18 18.02 21.57 -3.80
C THR A 18 16.94 20.53 -3.53
N ASP A 19 16.71 19.64 -4.49
CA ASP A 19 15.76 18.53 -4.37
C ASP A 19 16.11 17.57 -3.22
N TYR A 20 17.40 17.27 -3.04
CA TYR A 20 17.83 16.44 -1.92
C TYR A 20 17.57 17.12 -0.57
N LEU A 21 17.89 18.41 -0.43
CA LEU A 21 17.65 19.15 0.82
C LEU A 21 16.18 19.48 1.06
N SER A 22 15.32 19.39 0.05
CA SER A 22 13.86 19.53 0.21
C SER A 22 13.17 18.24 0.67
N GLY A 23 13.92 17.16 0.95
CA GLY A 23 13.38 15.92 1.51
C GLY A 23 13.32 14.72 0.55
N LEU A 24 13.66 14.87 -0.73
CA LEU A 24 13.72 13.71 -1.63
C LEU A 24 14.86 12.74 -1.25
N SER A 25 14.66 11.45 -1.51
CA SER A 25 15.71 10.44 -1.35
C SER A 25 16.82 10.60 -2.39
N ALA A 26 18.03 10.14 -2.08
CA ALA A 26 19.16 10.20 -3.02
C ALA A 26 18.86 9.43 -4.31
N GLU A 27 18.14 8.31 -4.20
CA GLU A 27 17.69 7.48 -5.31
C GLU A 27 16.69 8.21 -6.20
N ALA A 28 15.71 8.91 -5.61
CA ALA A 28 14.73 9.72 -6.35
C ALA A 28 15.39 10.90 -7.08
N VAL A 29 16.30 11.60 -6.40
CA VAL A 29 17.09 12.70 -6.99
C VAL A 29 17.95 12.20 -8.15
N CYS A 30 18.60 11.05 -7.99
CA CYS A 30 19.45 10.47 -9.04
C CYS A 30 18.63 10.07 -10.28
N ARG A 31 17.45 9.48 -10.08
CA ARG A 31 16.54 9.13 -11.18
C ARG A 31 16.04 10.37 -11.92
N ARG A 32 15.68 11.43 -11.19
CA ARG A 32 15.14 12.67 -11.75
C ARG A 32 16.15 13.45 -12.58
N HIS A 33 17.41 13.46 -12.15
CA HIS A 33 18.48 14.27 -12.77
C HIS A 33 19.46 13.44 -13.62
N ASP A 34 19.17 12.17 -13.84
CA ASP A 34 20.01 11.20 -14.57
C ASP A 34 21.47 11.20 -14.06
N LEU A 35 21.60 11.01 -12.74
CA LEU A 35 22.86 11.00 -12.00
C LEU A 35 23.18 9.60 -11.47
N GLY A 36 24.47 9.25 -11.48
CA GLY A 36 24.95 8.05 -10.81
C GLY A 36 24.94 8.19 -9.28
N LEU A 37 24.29 7.26 -8.58
CA LEU A 37 24.14 7.27 -7.12
C LEU A 37 25.49 7.35 -6.37
N SER A 38 26.51 6.62 -6.84
CA SER A 38 27.86 6.65 -6.25
C SER A 38 28.53 8.02 -6.41
N ALA A 39 28.34 8.69 -7.55
CA ALA A 39 28.87 10.03 -7.78
C ALA A 39 28.13 11.07 -6.92
N PHE A 40 26.81 10.93 -6.79
CA PHE A 40 25.99 11.75 -5.92
C PHE A 40 26.41 11.63 -4.46
N ARG A 41 26.54 10.41 -3.92
CA ARG A 41 26.98 10.17 -2.53
C ARG A 41 28.38 10.72 -2.25
N ARG A 42 29.32 10.58 -3.20
CA ARG A 42 30.67 11.16 -3.09
C ARG A 42 30.60 12.69 -3.00
N ARG A 43 29.76 13.32 -3.82
CA ARG A 43 29.58 14.77 -3.85
C ARG A 43 28.87 15.28 -2.60
N ALA A 44 27.82 14.61 -2.16
CA ALA A 44 27.11 14.90 -0.91
C ALA A 44 28.06 14.89 0.30
N ARG A 45 28.94 13.88 0.41
CA ARG A 45 29.97 13.83 1.46
C ARG A 45 30.96 14.99 1.35
N LYS A 46 31.46 15.28 0.14
CA LYS A 46 32.44 16.36 -0.10
C LYS A 46 31.90 17.75 0.25
N TYR A 47 30.63 18.00 -0.04
CA TYR A 47 29.99 19.31 0.14
C TYR A 47 29.02 19.35 1.34
N GLY A 48 29.04 18.34 2.20
CA GLY A 48 28.30 18.32 3.45
C GLY A 48 26.78 18.30 3.31
N TRP A 49 26.22 17.68 2.27
CA TRP A 49 24.76 17.51 2.16
C TRP A 49 24.32 16.38 3.08
N ARG A 50 23.86 16.71 4.29
CA ARG A 50 23.46 15.70 5.27
C ARG A 50 21.96 15.46 5.19
N ARG A 51 21.56 14.24 5.56
CA ARG A 51 20.14 13.90 5.69
C ARG A 51 19.45 14.71 6.80
N SER A 52 20.19 15.14 7.82
CA SER A 52 19.73 16.07 8.86
C SER A 52 19.42 17.47 8.36
N ASP A 53 19.99 17.86 7.22
CA ASP A 53 19.78 19.18 6.62
C ASP A 53 18.59 19.16 5.65
N GLN A 54 17.94 17.99 5.51
CA GLN A 54 16.69 17.89 4.77
C GLN A 54 15.59 18.56 5.57
N VAL A 55 14.78 19.36 4.89
CA VAL A 55 13.50 19.79 5.45
C VAL A 55 12.71 18.52 5.75
N GLU A 56 12.40 18.31 7.03
CA GLU A 56 11.52 17.22 7.43
C GLU A 56 10.21 17.40 6.67
N PRO A 57 9.80 16.43 5.82
CA PRO A 57 8.53 16.55 5.14
C PRO A 57 7.48 16.72 6.22
N PRO A 58 6.53 17.66 6.07
CA PRO A 58 5.42 17.76 7.02
C PRO A 58 4.80 16.38 7.15
N PRO A 59 4.39 15.94 8.36
CA PRO A 59 3.73 14.67 8.54
C PRO A 59 2.61 14.58 7.50
N GLY A 60 2.80 13.70 6.53
CA GLY A 60 1.87 13.57 5.41
C GLY A 60 0.51 13.18 5.97
N GLU A 61 -0.56 13.66 5.33
CA GLU A 61 -1.86 13.07 5.56
C GLU A 61 -1.74 11.56 5.31
N LEU A 62 -2.30 10.76 6.23
CA LEU A 62 -2.39 9.32 6.02
C LEU A 62 -3.20 9.12 4.75
N ASP A 63 -2.58 8.50 3.75
CA ASP A 63 -3.29 8.09 2.54
C ASP A 63 -4.21 6.92 2.89
N LEU A 64 -5.42 7.24 3.36
CA LEU A 64 -6.43 6.27 3.72
C LEU A 64 -6.94 5.48 2.50
N ASN A 65 -6.64 5.95 1.28
CA ASN A 65 -6.95 5.23 0.05
C ASN A 65 -6.19 3.91 -0.07
N LEU A 66 -5.09 3.74 0.68
CA LEU A 66 -4.39 2.45 0.79
C LEU A 66 -5.25 1.33 1.42
N TYR A 67 -6.38 1.70 2.01
CA TYR A 67 -7.31 0.78 2.67
C TYR A 67 -8.68 0.74 1.99
N SER A 68 -8.82 1.35 0.80
CA SER A 68 -10.11 1.42 0.10
C SER A 68 -10.64 0.05 -0.36
N ASP A 69 -9.74 -0.92 -0.50
CA ASP A 69 -9.99 -2.30 -0.91
C ASP A 69 -10.19 -3.26 0.27
N LEU A 70 -10.10 -2.78 1.52
CA LEU A 70 -10.34 -3.62 2.68
C LEU A 70 -11.83 -3.97 2.81
N ASP A 71 -12.15 -5.23 2.54
CA ASP A 71 -13.48 -5.79 2.80
C ASP A 71 -13.71 -6.00 4.32
N MET A 72 -14.90 -5.61 4.79
CA MET A 72 -15.34 -5.81 6.17
C MET A 72 -15.38 -7.29 6.55
N ASP A 73 -15.68 -8.18 5.60
CA ASP A 73 -15.64 -9.62 5.82
C ASP A 73 -14.20 -10.14 6.00
N ASP A 74 -13.23 -9.55 5.30
CA ASP A 74 -11.81 -9.87 5.43
C ASP A 74 -11.25 -9.41 6.77
N LEU A 75 -11.65 -8.22 7.22
CA LEU A 75 -11.34 -7.72 8.55
C LEU A 75 -11.96 -8.61 9.64
N ALA A 76 -13.21 -9.04 9.47
CA ALA A 76 -13.88 -9.95 10.40
C ALA A 76 -13.17 -11.31 10.47
N ARG A 77 -12.74 -11.85 9.31
CA ARG A 77 -11.94 -13.08 9.21
C ARG A 77 -10.61 -12.95 9.95
N THR A 78 -9.91 -11.84 9.74
CA THR A 78 -8.62 -11.54 10.40
C THR A 78 -8.79 -11.46 11.92
N ALA A 79 -9.82 -10.78 12.41
CA ALA A 79 -10.13 -10.71 13.83
C ALA A 79 -10.42 -12.10 14.44
N ARG A 80 -11.08 -13.00 13.72
CA ARG A 80 -11.30 -14.40 14.16
C ARG A 80 -10.00 -15.20 14.28
N LEU A 81 -9.06 -15.03 13.35
CA LEU A 81 -7.75 -15.68 13.42
C LEU A 81 -6.96 -15.21 14.65
N ARG A 82 -6.99 -13.90 14.94
CA ARG A 82 -6.36 -13.33 16.14
C ARG A 82 -7.03 -13.79 17.44
N PHE A 83 -8.34 -13.96 17.43
CA PHE A 83 -9.06 -14.60 18.55
C PHE A 83 -8.53 -16.02 18.79
N ALA A 84 -8.43 -16.85 17.75
CA ALA A 84 -7.94 -18.23 17.87
C ALA A 84 -6.50 -18.26 18.40
N GLU A 85 -5.62 -17.44 17.85
CA GLU A 85 -4.23 -17.29 18.30
C GLU A 85 -4.14 -16.88 19.78
N ALA A 86 -4.96 -15.92 20.22
CA ALA A 86 -4.99 -15.45 21.60
C ALA A 86 -5.57 -16.50 22.56
N ALA A 87 -6.56 -17.27 22.12
CA ALA A 87 -7.16 -18.35 22.90
C ALA A 87 -6.16 -19.48 23.15
N GLU A 88 -5.46 -19.94 22.11
CA GLU A 88 -4.40 -20.95 22.21
C GLU A 88 -3.23 -20.47 23.10
N GLY A 89 -2.90 -19.17 23.02
CA GLY A 89 -1.86 -18.55 23.85
C GLY A 89 -2.26 -18.24 25.30
N GLY A 90 -3.47 -18.61 25.75
CA GLY A 90 -3.96 -18.32 27.10
C GLY A 90 -4.23 -16.83 27.40
N ARG A 91 -4.24 -15.97 26.38
CA ARG A 91 -4.44 -14.51 26.50
C ARG A 91 -5.94 -14.18 26.50
N ALA A 92 -6.63 -14.54 27.58
CA ALA A 92 -8.10 -14.47 27.67
C ALA A 92 -8.69 -13.07 27.41
N SER A 93 -8.02 -12.00 27.85
CA SER A 93 -8.49 -10.62 27.60
C SER A 93 -8.40 -10.23 26.13
N ASP A 94 -7.33 -10.61 25.45
CA ASP A 94 -7.15 -10.33 24.01
C ASP A 94 -8.13 -11.15 23.18
N ALA A 95 -8.32 -12.43 23.52
CA ALA A 95 -9.30 -13.28 22.86
C ALA A 95 -10.71 -12.68 22.93
N ARG A 96 -11.13 -12.14 24.08
CA ARG A 96 -12.42 -11.46 24.22
C ARG A 96 -12.52 -10.22 23.34
N ARG A 97 -11.47 -9.40 23.26
CA ARG A 97 -11.43 -8.19 22.41
C ARG A 97 -11.55 -8.54 20.93
N TRP A 98 -10.75 -9.50 20.47
CA TRP A 98 -10.77 -9.94 19.08
C TRP A 98 -12.10 -10.57 18.67
N ARG A 99 -12.71 -11.35 19.58
CA ARG A 99 -14.05 -11.89 19.35
C ARG A 99 -15.11 -10.78 19.23
N ALA A 100 -15.09 -9.82 20.15
CA ALA A 100 -16.05 -8.70 20.11
C ALA A 100 -15.92 -7.89 18.80
N LEU A 101 -14.68 -7.62 18.38
CA LEU A 101 -14.42 -6.93 17.11
C LEU A 101 -14.91 -7.75 15.90
N ALA A 102 -14.64 -9.06 15.86
CA ALA A 102 -15.12 -9.92 14.78
C ALA A 102 -16.66 -9.94 14.70
N ASP A 103 -17.34 -10.00 15.84
CA ASP A 103 -18.80 -9.96 15.92
C ASP A 103 -19.36 -8.61 15.45
N GLU A 104 -18.68 -7.50 15.76
CA GLU A 104 -19.05 -6.17 15.30
C GLU A 104 -18.90 -6.02 13.78
N LEU A 105 -17.73 -6.34 13.24
CA LEU A 105 -17.47 -6.28 11.79
C LEU A 105 -18.43 -7.17 11.00
N THR A 106 -18.74 -8.36 11.51
CA THR A 106 -19.71 -9.27 10.87
C THR A 106 -21.12 -8.68 10.85
N ARG A 107 -21.53 -7.97 11.91
CA ARG A 107 -22.84 -7.31 11.93
C ARG A 107 -22.91 -6.17 10.93
N GLU A 108 -21.83 -5.43 10.79
CA GLU A 108 -21.74 -4.30 9.88
C GLU A 108 -21.74 -4.76 8.41
N ALA A 109 -20.94 -5.77 8.07
CA ALA A 109 -20.96 -6.41 6.74
C ALA A 109 -22.38 -6.88 6.37
N ARG A 110 -23.05 -7.59 7.29
CA ARG A 110 -24.44 -8.05 7.07
C ARG A 110 -25.47 -6.92 7.01
N ALA A 111 -25.21 -5.78 7.66
CA ALA A 111 -26.11 -4.63 7.59
C ALA A 111 -25.98 -3.97 6.22
N PHE A 112 -24.75 -3.80 5.73
CA PHE A 112 -24.47 -3.35 4.37
C PHE A 112 -25.14 -4.27 3.34
N ASP A 113 -24.93 -5.58 3.41
CA ASP A 113 -25.56 -6.56 2.52
C ASP A 113 -27.09 -6.45 2.53
N ARG A 114 -27.70 -6.38 3.72
CA ARG A 114 -29.15 -6.32 3.85
C ARG A 114 -29.74 -5.03 3.27
N ASP A 115 -29.03 -3.92 3.39
CA ASP A 115 -29.44 -2.65 2.81
C ASP A 115 -29.22 -2.64 1.29
N PHE A 116 -28.11 -3.22 0.83
CA PHE A 116 -27.74 -3.35 -0.58
C PHE A 116 -28.67 -4.29 -1.36
N PHE A 117 -29.00 -5.47 -0.80
CA PHE A 117 -29.86 -6.48 -1.41
C PHE A 117 -31.34 -6.34 -1.01
N ARG A 118 -31.74 -5.19 -0.47
CA ARG A 118 -33.10 -4.98 0.02
C ARG A 118 -34.12 -5.19 -1.10
N GLY A 119 -35.05 -6.14 -0.90
CA GLY A 119 -36.11 -6.44 -1.86
C GLY A 119 -35.73 -7.46 -2.93
N MET A 120 -34.49 -7.96 -2.91
CA MET A 120 -34.06 -9.07 -3.77
C MET A 120 -34.34 -10.42 -3.11
N SER A 121 -34.72 -11.40 -3.92
CA SER A 121 -34.79 -12.79 -3.51
C SER A 121 -33.39 -13.39 -3.33
N ARG A 122 -33.30 -14.48 -2.57
CA ARG A 122 -32.02 -15.17 -2.32
C ARG A 122 -31.33 -15.62 -3.62
N GLU A 123 -32.10 -16.04 -4.61
CA GLU A 123 -31.60 -16.47 -5.92
C GLU A 123 -31.00 -15.29 -6.71
N GLU A 124 -31.64 -14.13 -6.66
CA GLU A 124 -31.13 -12.90 -7.30
C GLU A 124 -29.85 -12.39 -6.63
N VAL A 125 -29.75 -12.49 -5.30
CA VAL A 125 -28.52 -12.14 -4.56
C VAL A 125 -27.38 -13.07 -4.94
N THR A 126 -27.62 -14.39 -4.99
CA THR A 126 -26.61 -15.37 -5.38
C THR A 126 -26.15 -15.15 -6.82
N ALA A 127 -27.07 -14.93 -7.76
CA ALA A 127 -26.74 -14.67 -9.15
C ALA A 127 -25.92 -13.37 -9.33
N LEU A 128 -26.27 -12.31 -8.59
CA LEU A 128 -25.53 -11.05 -8.61
C LEU A 128 -24.13 -11.19 -8.02
N MET A 129 -23.97 -11.91 -6.89
CA MET A 129 -22.67 -12.20 -6.30
C MET A 129 -21.79 -13.05 -7.24
N GLU A 130 -22.35 -14.05 -7.91
CA GLU A 130 -21.63 -14.85 -8.91
C GLU A 130 -21.25 -14.04 -10.16
N ASN A 131 -22.02 -13.01 -10.50
CA ASN A 131 -21.68 -12.11 -11.59
C ASN A 131 -20.53 -11.16 -11.20
N MET A 132 -20.62 -10.50 -10.03
CA MET A 132 -19.56 -9.63 -9.53
C MET A 132 -18.24 -10.39 -9.35
N ARG A 133 -18.30 -11.62 -8.85
CA ARG A 133 -17.12 -12.48 -8.73
C ARG A 133 -16.46 -12.77 -10.09
N ARG A 134 -17.25 -13.06 -11.12
CA ARG A 134 -16.73 -13.29 -12.48
C ARG A 134 -16.14 -12.02 -13.08
N GLU A 135 -16.78 -10.88 -12.88
CA GLU A 135 -16.26 -9.58 -13.34
C GLU A 135 -14.90 -9.26 -12.68
N ILE A 136 -14.73 -9.54 -11.39
CA ILE A 136 -13.44 -9.39 -10.68
C ILE A 136 -12.40 -10.37 -11.24
N GLU A 137 -12.76 -11.63 -11.44
CA GLU A 137 -11.85 -12.66 -12.00
C GLU A 137 -11.40 -12.28 -13.43
N ASP A 138 -12.31 -11.77 -14.26
CA ASP A 138 -12.03 -11.30 -15.63
C ASP A 138 -11.15 -10.03 -15.64
N GLU A 139 -11.38 -9.10 -14.71
CA GLU A 139 -10.56 -7.89 -14.53
C GLU A 139 -9.14 -8.25 -14.06
N ASP A 140 -9.00 -9.16 -13.10
CA ASP A 140 -7.72 -9.66 -12.61
C ASP A 140 -6.94 -10.38 -13.71
N GLU A 141 -7.60 -11.22 -14.53
CA GLU A 141 -6.97 -11.89 -15.67
C GLU A 141 -6.52 -10.90 -16.77
N ALA A 142 -7.28 -9.83 -16.99
CA ALA A 142 -6.90 -8.75 -17.91
C ALA A 142 -5.72 -7.91 -17.39
N LEU A 143 -5.60 -7.72 -16.07
CA LEU A 143 -4.55 -6.93 -15.41
C LEU A 143 -3.24 -7.71 -15.22
N LEU A 144 -3.33 -8.99 -14.85
CA LEU A 144 -2.19 -9.84 -14.49
C LEU A 144 -1.71 -10.75 -15.64
N GLY A 145 -2.53 -10.87 -16.70
CA GLY A 145 -2.32 -11.83 -17.78
C GLY A 145 -2.77 -13.25 -17.36
N PRO A 146 -2.95 -14.16 -18.33
CA PRO A 146 -3.37 -15.52 -18.02
C PRO A 146 -2.37 -16.20 -17.08
N PRO A 147 -2.84 -17.05 -16.15
CA PRO A 147 -1.95 -17.77 -15.25
C PRO A 147 -0.92 -18.58 -16.05
N PRO A 148 0.33 -18.71 -15.58
CA PRO A 148 1.35 -19.48 -16.29
C PRO A 148 0.88 -20.92 -16.50
N GLU A 149 0.97 -21.42 -17.73
CA GLU A 149 0.73 -22.84 -18.02
C GLU A 149 1.78 -23.70 -17.29
N ASP A 150 1.30 -24.66 -16.50
CA ASP A 150 2.12 -25.67 -15.78
C ASP A 150 2.93 -26.56 -16.74
#